data_AF-A0A067KEB9-F1
#
_entry.id   AF-A0A067KEB9-F1
#
_cell.length_a   1.000
_cell.length_b   1.000
_cell.length_c   1.000
_cell.angle_alpha   90.00
_cell.angle_beta   90.00
_cell.angle_gamma   90.00
#
_symmetry.space_group_name_H-M   'P 1'
#
loop_
_entity.id
_entity.type
_entity.pdbx_description
1 polymer ?
#
loop_
_entity_poly.entity_id
_entity_poly.type
_entity_poly.pdbx_seq_one_letter_code
_entity_poly.pdbx_strand_id
1 'polypeptide(L)'
;MAAWGSVENCCNWESVECNHNTGEVDELHLDGLQDSNSEEWYLNASLFLPFHKLKVLDLGSNNIAGWIKNKGDEELLKLRNLEHLSLGGNLFNNSILSFLKGLSSLKSLDIGSNQFQGPFNFKG
;
A
#
# COMPACT_ATOMS: atom_id res chain seq x y z
N MET A 1 -5.12 38.41 13.24
CA MET A 1 -5.22 37.01 13.71
C MET A 1 -4.80 36.13 12.55
N ALA A 2 -3.60 35.56 12.60
CA ALA A 2 -3.17 34.59 11.60
C ALA A 2 -3.81 33.25 11.96
N ALA A 3 -4.67 32.73 11.07
CA ALA A 3 -5.16 31.37 11.16
C ALA A 3 -3.96 30.43 11.00
N TRP A 4 -3.87 29.43 11.87
CA TRP A 4 -2.82 28.42 11.82
C TRP A 4 -2.93 27.68 10.49
N GLY A 5 -1.77 27.40 9.90
CA GLY A 5 -1.57 27.16 8.48
C GLY A 5 -2.67 26.34 7.81
N SER A 6 -3.12 26.82 6.65
CA SER A 6 -3.86 25.97 5.73
C SER A 6 -3.02 24.71 5.53
N VAL A 7 -3.52 23.56 5.97
CA VAL A 7 -3.03 22.29 5.47
C VAL A 7 -3.15 22.42 3.96
N GLU A 8 -2.01 22.52 3.27
CA GLU A 8 -2.00 22.53 1.81
C GLU A 8 -2.83 21.33 1.37
N ASN A 9 -3.71 21.54 0.39
CA ASN A 9 -4.56 20.48 -0.11
C ASN A 9 -3.66 19.33 -0.58
N CYS A 10 -3.69 18.19 0.12
CA CYS A 10 -2.84 17.03 -0.18
C CYS A 10 -3.05 16.50 -1.59
N CYS A 11 -4.18 16.81 -2.23
CA CYS A 11 -4.44 16.48 -3.64
C CYS A 11 -3.51 17.22 -4.63
N ASN A 12 -2.69 18.15 -4.15
CA ASN A 12 -1.65 18.80 -4.94
C ASN A 12 -0.26 18.17 -4.72
N TRP A 13 -0.14 17.21 -3.81
CA TRP A 13 1.14 16.55 -3.57
C TRP A 13 1.48 15.64 -4.73
N GLU A 14 2.77 15.56 -5.03
CA GLU A 14 3.27 14.52 -5.92
C GLU A 14 2.86 13.14 -5.38
N SER A 15 2.50 12.23 -6.28
CA SER A 15 2.10 10.86 -5.95
C SER A 15 0.79 10.67 -5.18
N VAL A 16 0.00 11.72 -4.97
CA VAL A 16 -1.34 11.64 -4.37
C VAL A 16 -2.38 12.00 -5.41
N GLU A 17 -3.32 11.09 -5.69
CA GLU A 17 -4.51 11.42 -6.47
C GLU A 17 -5.78 11.37 -5.61
N CYS A 18 -6.65 12.34 -5.87
CA CYS A 18 -7.93 12.48 -5.20
C CYS A 18 -9.07 12.34 -6.17
N ASN A 19 -10.17 11.78 -5.69
CA ASN A 19 -11.39 11.66 -6.43
C ASN A 19 -11.93 13.05 -6.80
N HIS A 20 -12.13 13.33 -8.09
CA HIS A 20 -12.58 14.64 -8.55
C HIS A 20 -13.97 15.05 -8.04
N ASN A 21 -14.80 14.08 -7.62
CA ASN A 21 -16.16 14.34 -7.16
C ASN A 21 -16.22 14.54 -5.63
N THR A 22 -15.42 13.80 -4.86
CA THR A 22 -15.49 13.82 -3.38
C THR A 22 -14.33 14.59 -2.74
N GLY A 23 -13.22 14.78 -3.45
CA GLY A 23 -11.98 15.35 -2.92
C GLY A 23 -11.23 14.43 -1.96
N GLU A 24 -11.64 13.16 -1.84
CA GLU A 24 -10.98 12.16 -0.99
C GLU A 24 -9.84 11.50 -1.77
N VAL A 25 -8.70 11.24 -1.12
CA VAL A 25 -7.59 10.48 -1.70
C VAL A 25 -8.08 9.07 -2.05
N ASP A 26 -8.02 8.71 -3.34
CA ASP A 26 -8.32 7.36 -3.82
C ASP A 26 -7.14 6.67 -4.51
N GLU A 27 -6.01 7.36 -4.75
CA GLU A 27 -4.77 6.73 -5.24
C GLU A 27 -3.52 7.27 -4.52
N LEU A 28 -2.60 6.36 -4.21
CA LEU A 28 -1.28 6.66 -3.66
C LEU A 28 -0.20 5.91 -4.43
N HIS A 29 0.75 6.66 -5.01
CA HIS A 29 1.84 6.15 -5.84
C HIS A 29 3.18 6.29 -5.13
N LEU A 30 3.46 5.39 -4.20
CA LEU A 30 4.59 5.45 -3.27
C LEU A 30 5.72 4.51 -3.69
N ASP A 31 5.95 4.33 -4.99
CA ASP A 31 7.04 3.51 -5.51
C ASP A 31 8.39 4.23 -5.44
N GLY A 32 9.48 3.47 -5.32
CA GLY A 32 10.85 4.00 -5.44
C GLY A 32 11.25 5.03 -4.38
N LEU A 33 10.62 5.03 -3.20
CA LEU A 33 10.93 5.95 -2.11
C LEU A 33 12.27 5.65 -1.42
N GLN A 34 12.81 4.44 -1.60
CA GLN A 34 14.09 4.02 -1.03
C GLN A 34 15.16 3.80 -2.10
N ASP A 35 16.42 4.11 -1.75
CA ASP A 35 17.57 3.72 -2.55
C ASP A 35 17.72 2.18 -2.52
N SER A 36 17.98 1.58 -3.68
CA SER A 36 18.33 0.15 -3.82
C SER A 36 19.41 -0.36 -2.85
N ASN A 37 20.30 0.53 -2.35
CA ASN A 37 21.36 0.18 -1.40
C ASN A 37 20.92 0.23 0.07
N SER A 38 19.68 0.61 0.35
CA SER A 38 19.14 0.69 1.72
C SER A 38 18.83 -0.69 2.29
N GLU A 39 18.90 -0.80 3.62
CA GLU A 39 18.52 -2.02 4.33
C GLU A 39 17.03 -2.34 4.15
N GLU A 40 16.70 -3.63 4.17
CA GLU A 40 15.31 -4.07 4.17
C GLU A 40 14.54 -3.50 5.37
N TRP A 41 13.26 -3.21 5.18
CA TRP A 41 12.43 -2.65 6.25
C TRP A 41 11.01 -3.20 6.24
N TYR A 42 10.32 -2.95 7.35
CA TYR A 42 8.96 -3.42 7.59
C TYR A 42 8.01 -2.23 7.63
N LEU A 43 7.00 -2.24 6.76
CA LEU A 43 6.06 -1.12 6.60
C LEU A 43 4.93 -1.20 7.64
N ASN A 44 4.65 -0.07 8.28
CA ASN A 44 3.48 0.08 9.14
C ASN A 44 2.24 0.34 8.27
N ALA A 45 1.51 -0.72 8.02
CA ALA A 45 0.38 -0.63 7.11
C ALA A 45 -0.84 0.15 7.68
N SER A 46 -0.85 0.41 8.99
CA SER A 46 -1.85 1.30 9.60
C SER A 46 -1.78 2.74 9.07
N LEU A 47 -0.67 3.12 8.42
CA LEU A 47 -0.51 4.43 7.79
C LEU A 47 -1.55 4.70 6.68
N PHE A 48 -2.10 3.64 6.08
CA PHE A 48 -3.08 3.77 5.00
C PHE A 48 -4.53 3.84 5.49
N LEU A 49 -4.78 3.56 6.77
CA LEU A 49 -6.13 3.52 7.34
C LEU A 49 -6.93 4.82 7.19
N PRO A 50 -6.34 6.03 7.29
CA PRO A 50 -7.09 7.26 7.08
C PRO A 50 -7.68 7.38 5.66
N PHE A 51 -7.10 6.70 4.67
CA PHE A 51 -7.54 6.72 3.27
C PHE A 51 -8.60 5.65 3.03
N HIS A 52 -9.76 5.79 3.68
CA HIS A 52 -10.85 4.81 3.60
C HIS A 52 -11.41 4.60 2.19
N LYS A 53 -11.15 5.54 1.26
CA LYS A 53 -11.56 5.47 -0.15
C LYS A 53 -10.47 4.98 -1.09
N LEU A 54 -9.30 4.63 -0.57
CA LEU A 54 -8.15 4.20 -1.36
C LEU A 54 -8.51 3.01 -2.25
N LYS A 55 -8.28 3.17 -3.55
CA LYS A 55 -8.47 2.17 -4.61
C LYS A 55 -7.15 1.70 -5.18
N VAL A 56 -6.16 2.59 -5.27
CA VAL A 56 -4.84 2.27 -5.81
C VAL A 56 -3.78 2.53 -4.75
N LEU A 57 -2.93 1.53 -4.53
CA LEU A 57 -1.74 1.65 -3.70
C LEU A 57 -0.55 1.05 -4.44
N ASP A 58 0.38 1.90 -4.87
CA ASP A 58 1.67 1.47 -5.39
C ASP A 58 2.74 1.60 -4.31
N LEU A 59 3.45 0.50 -4.04
CA LEU A 59 4.58 0.43 -3.11
C LEU A 59 5.78 -0.23 -3.78
N GLY A 60 5.85 -0.21 -5.11
CA GLY A 60 6.89 -0.87 -5.88
C GLY A 60 8.31 -0.39 -5.53
N SER A 61 9.29 -1.26 -5.71
CA SER A 61 10.72 -0.90 -5.66
C SER A 61 11.17 -0.18 -4.37
N ASN A 62 10.72 -0.65 -3.22
CA ASN A 62 10.97 0.01 -1.93
C ASN A 62 11.80 -0.83 -0.94
N ASN A 63 12.35 -2.00 -1.31
CA ASN A 63 13.05 -2.89 -0.37
C ASN A 63 12.20 -3.32 0.86
N ILE A 64 10.87 -3.40 0.72
CA ILE A 64 9.98 -3.79 1.82
C ILE A 64 10.02 -5.32 1.99
N ALA A 65 10.43 -5.80 3.17
CA ALA A 65 10.46 -7.23 3.49
C ALA A 65 9.14 -7.77 4.05
N GLY A 66 8.28 -6.89 4.57
CA GLY A 66 6.99 -7.29 5.13
C GLY A 66 6.30 -6.16 5.89
N TRP A 67 5.26 -6.52 6.64
CA TRP A 67 4.56 -5.61 7.53
C TRP A 67 5.09 -5.69 8.97
N ILE A 68 4.93 -4.59 9.72
CA ILE A 68 5.14 -4.63 11.17
C ILE A 68 4.09 -5.55 11.83
N LYS A 69 4.56 -6.61 12.50
CA LYS A 69 3.73 -7.61 13.21
C LYS A 69 2.78 -6.93 14.22
N ASN A 70 1.57 -7.50 14.37
CA ASN A 70 0.48 -7.02 15.25
C ASN A 70 -0.23 -5.72 14.83
N LYS A 71 0.15 -5.11 13.70
CA LYS A 71 -0.51 -3.89 13.16
C LYS A 71 -0.71 -3.91 11.65
N GLY A 72 -0.05 -4.81 10.92
CA GLY A 72 -0.18 -4.92 9.46
C GLY A 72 -1.45 -5.64 9.01
N ASP A 73 -1.57 -6.92 9.40
CA ASP A 73 -2.51 -7.85 8.75
C ASP A 73 -3.98 -7.49 9.00
N GLU A 74 -4.40 -7.23 10.24
CA GLU A 74 -5.81 -6.90 10.54
C GLU A 74 -6.22 -5.51 10.06
N GLU A 75 -5.29 -4.55 10.09
CA GLU A 75 -5.56 -3.17 9.74
C GLU A 75 -5.70 -3.00 8.24
N LEU A 76 -4.87 -3.66 7.45
CA LEU A 76 -4.97 -3.59 5.99
C LEU A 76 -6.25 -4.23 5.44
N LEU A 77 -6.86 -5.19 6.14
CA LEU A 77 -8.18 -5.72 5.78
C LEU A 77 -9.29 -4.65 5.85
N LYS A 78 -9.01 -3.50 6.47
CA LYS A 78 -9.92 -2.36 6.51
C LYS A 78 -9.87 -1.52 5.23
N LEU A 79 -8.89 -1.74 4.35
CA LEU A 79 -8.82 -1.13 3.01
C LEU A 79 -9.78 -1.82 2.03
N ARG A 80 -11.07 -1.80 2.37
CA ARG A 80 -12.12 -2.56 1.66
C ARG A 80 -12.38 -2.07 0.23
N ASN A 81 -11.90 -0.89 -0.12
CA ASN A 81 -12.07 -0.31 -1.45
C ASN A 81 -10.83 -0.51 -2.34
N LEU A 82 -9.77 -1.15 -1.84
CA LEU A 82 -8.54 -1.33 -2.59
C LEU A 82 -8.78 -2.27 -3.77
N GLU A 83 -8.57 -1.77 -4.98
CA GLU A 83 -8.79 -2.46 -6.25
C GLU A 83 -7.47 -2.81 -6.96
N HIS A 84 -6.44 -1.98 -6.79
CA HIS A 84 -5.13 -2.14 -7.39
C HIS A 84 -4.05 -2.06 -6.32
N LEU A 85 -3.22 -3.10 -6.24
CA LEU A 85 -2.09 -3.16 -5.32
C LEU A 85 -0.83 -3.55 -6.09
N SER A 86 0.19 -2.69 -6.04
CA SER A 86 1.52 -2.96 -6.57
C SER A 86 2.52 -3.12 -5.44
N LEU A 87 3.13 -4.29 -5.36
CA LEU A 87 4.22 -4.65 -4.44
C LEU A 87 5.47 -5.08 -5.22
N GLY A 88 5.51 -4.86 -6.54
CA GLY A 88 6.58 -5.33 -7.41
C GLY A 88 7.97 -4.81 -7.00
N GLY A 89 9.01 -5.64 -7.11
CA GLY A 89 10.38 -5.19 -6.81
C GLY A 89 10.66 -4.95 -5.32
N ASN A 90 10.03 -5.74 -4.45
CA ASN A 90 10.25 -5.70 -3.00
C ASN A 90 10.87 -7.02 -2.51
N LEU A 91 10.88 -7.23 -1.20
CA LEU A 91 11.47 -8.40 -0.53
C LEU A 91 10.40 -9.25 0.17
N PHE A 92 9.12 -9.14 -0.24
CA PHE A 92 8.04 -9.89 0.36
C PHE A 92 8.21 -11.40 0.13
N ASN A 93 7.85 -12.17 1.16
CA ASN A 93 7.78 -13.63 1.09
C ASN A 93 6.33 -14.10 1.34
N ASN A 94 6.13 -15.42 1.41
CA ASN A 94 4.80 -16.02 1.56
C ASN A 94 4.00 -15.58 2.80
N SER A 95 4.62 -14.93 3.79
CA SER A 95 3.90 -14.39 4.96
C SER A 95 2.83 -13.36 4.59
N ILE A 96 2.95 -12.68 3.44
CA ILE A 96 1.99 -11.69 2.94
C ILE A 96 0.68 -12.28 2.40
N LEU A 97 0.66 -13.59 2.11
CA LEU A 97 -0.46 -14.21 1.39
C LEU A 97 -1.76 -14.20 2.20
N SER A 98 -1.68 -14.30 3.53
CA SER A 98 -2.84 -14.18 4.43
C SER A 98 -3.52 -12.82 4.30
N PHE A 99 -2.71 -11.76 4.21
CA PHE A 99 -3.18 -10.40 3.98
C PHE A 99 -3.86 -10.27 2.60
N LEU A 100 -3.18 -10.69 1.53
CA LEU A 100 -3.70 -10.57 0.16
C LEU A 100 -5.05 -11.28 0.00
N LYS A 101 -5.25 -12.41 0.69
CA LYS A 101 -6.50 -13.17 0.65
C LYS A 101 -7.71 -12.37 1.17
N GLY A 102 -7.51 -11.45 2.10
CA GLY A 102 -8.62 -10.70 2.69
C GLY A 102 -8.96 -9.38 2.01
N LEU A 103 -8.23 -9.00 0.95
CA LEU A 103 -8.57 -7.85 0.10
C LEU A 103 -9.69 -8.21 -0.89
N SER A 104 -10.93 -8.16 -0.43
CA SER A 104 -12.10 -8.63 -1.18
C SER A 104 -12.41 -7.86 -2.47
N SER A 105 -11.93 -6.62 -2.61
CA SER A 105 -12.20 -5.75 -3.75
C SER A 105 -11.07 -5.72 -4.77
N LEU A 106 -10.00 -6.49 -4.53
CA LEU A 106 -8.80 -6.46 -5.36
C LEU A 106 -9.09 -7.01 -6.75
N LYS A 107 -8.77 -6.22 -7.78
CA LYS A 107 -8.92 -6.54 -9.21
C LYS A 107 -7.58 -6.76 -9.90
N SER A 108 -6.53 -6.08 -9.43
CA SER A 108 -5.18 -6.17 -9.96
C SER A 108 -4.17 -6.28 -8.82
N LEU A 109 -3.19 -7.18 -8.99
CA LEU A 109 -2.12 -7.41 -8.04
C LEU A 109 -0.80 -7.59 -8.78
N ASP A 110 0.16 -6.71 -8.53
CA ASP A 110 1.55 -6.93 -8.90
C ASP A 110 2.37 -7.37 -7.68
N ILE A 111 2.98 -8.55 -7.78
CA ILE A 111 3.87 -9.14 -6.78
C ILE A 111 5.17 -9.63 -7.42
N GLY A 112 5.46 -9.19 -8.65
CA GLY A 112 6.66 -9.56 -9.39
C GLY A 112 7.94 -9.17 -8.65
N SER A 113 9.05 -9.83 -8.95
CA SER A 113 10.37 -9.47 -8.41
C SER A 113 10.39 -9.38 -6.87
N ASN A 114 9.83 -10.39 -6.20
CA ASN A 114 9.81 -10.56 -4.74
C ASN A 114 10.40 -11.94 -4.35
N GLN A 115 10.45 -12.24 -3.05
CA GLN A 115 11.05 -13.47 -2.50
C GLN A 115 10.04 -14.60 -2.26
N PHE A 116 9.02 -14.71 -3.12
CA PHE A 116 8.03 -15.79 -3.03
C PHE A 116 8.65 -17.15 -3.36
N GLN A 117 8.28 -18.18 -2.59
CA GLN A 117 8.82 -19.54 -2.75
C GLN A 117 7.71 -20.58 -2.78
N GLY A 118 7.92 -21.64 -3.55
CA GLY A 118 6.97 -22.75 -3.66
C GLY A 118 5.71 -22.41 -4.48
N PRO A 119 4.79 -23.36 -4.64
CA PRO A 119 3.57 -23.15 -5.41
C PRO A 119 2.61 -22.21 -4.68
N PHE A 120 2.11 -21.20 -5.40
CA PHE A 120 1.03 -20.32 -4.93
C PHE A 120 -0.28 -21.11 -4.84
N ASN A 121 -0.59 -21.65 -3.66
CA ASN A 121 -1.89 -22.27 -3.41
C ASN A 121 -2.93 -21.21 -3.02
N PHE A 122 -3.36 -20.40 -4.00
CA PHE A 122 -4.58 -19.60 -3.85
C PHE A 122 -5.79 -20.52 -3.99
N LYS A 123 -6.32 -21.02 -2.87
CA LYS A 123 -7.68 -21.55 -2.84
C LYS A 123 -8.62 -20.35 -2.69
N GLY A 124 -9.22 -19.96 -3.82
CA GLY A 124 -10.31 -19.00 -3.90
C GLY A 124 -11.54 -19.44 -3.11
#